data_AF-A0A1Y2CUQ0-F1
#
_entry.id   AF-A0A1Y2CUQ0-F1
#
_cell.length_a   1.000
_cell.length_b   1.000
_cell.length_c   1.000
_cell.angle_alpha   90.00
_cell.angle_beta   90.00
_cell.angle_gamma   90.00
#
_symmetry.space_group_name_H-M   'P 1'
#
loop_
_entity.id
_entity.type
_entity.pdbx_description
1 polymer ?
#
loop_
_entity_poly.entity_id
_entity_poly.type
_entity_poly.pdbx_seq_one_letter_code
_entity_poly.pdbx_strand_id
1 'polypeptide(L)'
;MDIRLHETGEEYQIEAVTSIAVVAAFSVTELGILGCFLFVTAPTIHDVFSLKNCMLLMLLVSQCAYLITHSLYISIPMWSAASVGLNIVNAISFALWLIFYLCSSWTRSYEVFQTTSSVIVLKIVRILLIFTCLITFGPLIAVVIPIDPDSQEVAATTANVLAGAGVFILDTFFAVNYLKYIFQKTVDTVKLRNDYKILAIDLFVIITQYGLMCSLAMAISLGIYIAFLVVASNDSQENLTLYTRLLQAVDWSVFFISFPLVIMKIKLVMLRKKKNEKEAPS
;
A
#
# COMPACT_ATOMS: atom_id res chain seq x y z
N MET A 1 12.44 18.21 -4.67
CA MET A 1 12.28 17.88 -3.22
C MET A 1 13.58 17.43 -2.54
N ASP A 2 14.27 16.37 -2.97
CA ASP A 2 15.46 15.85 -2.25
C ASP A 2 16.76 16.65 -2.41
N ILE A 3 16.72 17.72 -3.20
CA ILE A 3 17.79 18.73 -3.35
C ILE A 3 18.32 19.19 -1.98
N ARG A 4 17.42 19.40 -1.01
CA ARG A 4 17.77 19.94 0.32
C ARG A 4 18.67 19.00 1.13
N LEU A 5 18.45 17.70 1.04
CA LEU A 5 19.28 16.69 1.72
C LEU A 5 20.69 16.65 1.12
N HIS A 6 20.80 16.81 -0.20
CA HIS A 6 22.09 16.82 -0.90
C HIS A 6 22.92 18.10 -0.66
N GLU A 7 22.28 19.25 -0.39
CA GLU A 7 22.99 20.54 -0.33
C GLU A 7 23.47 20.93 1.08
N THR A 8 22.83 20.46 2.15
CA THR A 8 23.03 21.07 3.49
C THR A 8 23.10 20.12 4.69
N GLY A 9 22.97 18.79 4.51
CA GLY A 9 22.86 17.90 5.67
C GLY A 9 23.29 16.45 5.44
N GLU A 10 24.59 16.19 5.31
CA GLU A 10 25.15 14.83 5.21
C GLU A 10 24.67 13.93 6.36
N GLU A 11 24.61 14.44 7.59
CA GLU A 11 24.07 13.72 8.75
C GLU A 11 22.60 13.32 8.57
N TYR A 12 21.76 14.24 8.09
CA TYR A 12 20.33 13.98 7.84
C TYR A 12 20.11 13.04 6.65
N GLN A 13 20.96 13.12 5.63
CA GLN A 13 20.95 12.19 4.50
C GLN A 13 21.29 10.77 4.97
N ILE A 14 22.34 10.60 5.77
CA ILE A 14 22.71 9.30 6.38
C ILE A 14 21.57 8.79 7.25
N GLU A 15 20.96 9.64 8.07
CA GLU A 15 19.83 9.27 8.92
C GLU A 15 18.62 8.79 8.11
N ALA A 16 18.24 9.53 7.06
CA ALA A 16 17.13 9.18 6.16
C ALA A 16 17.40 7.84 5.46
N VAL A 17 18.56 7.70 4.81
CA VAL A 17 18.96 6.49 4.07
C VAL A 17 18.99 5.27 5.00
N THR A 18 19.56 5.41 6.19
CA THR A 18 19.63 4.32 7.18
C THR A 18 18.23 3.88 7.60
N SER A 19 17.35 4.83 7.90
CA SER A 19 15.95 4.53 8.25
C SER A 19 15.23 3.80 7.12
N ILE A 20 15.34 4.29 5.88
CA ILE A 20 14.68 3.67 4.72
C ILE A 20 15.23 2.26 4.47
N ALA A 21 16.54 2.05 4.61
CA ALA A 21 17.17 0.74 4.47
C ALA A 21 16.67 -0.26 5.53
N VAL A 22 16.45 0.19 6.77
CA VAL A 22 15.86 -0.64 7.84
C VAL A 22 14.44 -1.05 7.48
N VAL A 23 13.61 -0.12 6.98
CA VAL A 23 12.23 -0.44 6.54
C VAL A 23 12.23 -1.38 5.33
N ALA A 24 13.18 -1.20 4.40
CA ALA A 24 13.37 -2.10 3.28
C ALA A 24 13.70 -3.53 3.76
N ALA A 25 14.58 -3.68 4.74
CA ALA A 25 14.93 -4.97 5.32
C ALA A 25 13.72 -5.64 5.99
N PHE A 26 12.89 -4.88 6.72
CA PHE A 26 11.64 -5.41 7.27
C PHE A 26 10.65 -5.83 6.17
N SER A 27 10.54 -5.06 5.09
CA SER A 27 9.67 -5.37 3.94
C SER A 27 10.13 -6.64 3.20
N VAL A 28 11.44 -6.83 3.03
CA VAL A 28 12.01 -8.06 2.45
C VAL A 28 11.74 -9.25 3.36
N THR A 29 11.85 -9.06 4.68
CA THR A 29 11.53 -10.10 5.66
C THR A 29 10.05 -10.46 5.60
N GLU A 30 9.15 -9.47 5.49
CA GLU A 30 7.70 -9.67 5.31
C GLU A 30 7.40 -10.48 4.04
N LEU A 31 8.02 -10.13 2.90
CA LEU A 31 7.91 -10.87 1.65
C LEU A 31 8.39 -12.31 1.80
N GLY A 32 9.55 -12.52 2.43
CA GLY A 32 10.11 -13.84 2.69
C GLY A 32 9.20 -14.71 3.55
N ILE A 33 8.70 -14.16 4.67
CA ILE A 33 7.77 -14.85 5.57
C ILE A 33 6.50 -15.25 4.83
N LEU A 34 5.87 -14.33 4.09
CA LEU A 34 4.66 -14.64 3.34
C LEU A 34 4.93 -15.68 2.26
N GLY A 35 6.01 -15.51 1.48
CA GLY A 35 6.39 -16.43 0.42
C GLY A 35 6.59 -17.84 0.96
N CYS A 36 7.49 -18.01 1.93
CA CYS A 36 7.74 -19.30 2.60
C CYS A 36 6.46 -19.88 3.18
N PHE A 37 5.65 -19.07 3.87
CA PHE A 37 4.39 -19.54 4.46
C PHE A 37 3.43 -20.07 3.40
N LEU A 38 3.25 -19.36 2.27
CA LEU A 38 2.39 -19.83 1.18
C LEU A 38 2.92 -21.12 0.55
N PHE A 39 4.22 -21.23 0.29
CA PHE A 39 4.82 -22.45 -0.27
C PHE A 39 4.70 -23.66 0.66
N VAL A 40 4.80 -23.47 1.98
CA VAL A 40 4.68 -24.55 2.96
C VAL A 40 3.23 -24.97 3.20
N THR A 41 2.28 -24.04 3.09
CA THR A 41 0.88 -24.29 3.49
C THR A 41 -0.07 -24.54 2.33
N ALA A 42 0.28 -24.14 1.10
CA ALA A 42 -0.54 -24.37 -0.06
C ALA A 42 -0.45 -25.84 -0.51
N PRO A 43 -1.57 -26.49 -0.85
CA PRO A 43 -1.56 -27.87 -1.33
C PRO A 43 -1.04 -27.98 -2.77
N THR A 44 -1.15 -26.92 -3.58
CA THR A 44 -0.66 -26.88 -4.96
C THR A 44 0.07 -25.57 -5.26
N ILE A 45 0.97 -25.61 -6.25
CA ILE A 45 1.66 -24.41 -6.73
C ILE A 45 0.70 -23.39 -7.35
N HIS A 46 -0.41 -23.86 -7.95
CA HIS A 46 -1.45 -22.99 -8.47
C HIS A 46 -2.13 -22.17 -7.36
N ASP A 47 -2.28 -22.74 -6.16
CA ASP A 47 -2.82 -22.01 -5.02
C ASP A 47 -1.86 -20.94 -4.50
N VAL A 48 -0.54 -21.21 -4.55
CA VAL A 48 0.51 -20.22 -4.23
C VAL A 48 0.39 -19.03 -5.18
N PHE A 49 0.30 -19.28 -6.49
CA PHE A 49 0.22 -18.25 -7.54
C PHE A 49 -1.22 -17.89 -7.96
N SER A 50 -2.19 -18.08 -7.08
CA SER A 50 -3.54 -17.55 -7.31
C SER A 50 -3.52 -16.03 -7.46
N LEU A 51 -4.43 -15.45 -8.24
CA LEU A 51 -4.48 -14.01 -8.52
C LEU A 51 -4.38 -13.14 -7.26
N LYS A 52 -5.11 -13.50 -6.19
CA LYS A 52 -5.12 -12.79 -4.89
C LYS A 52 -3.76 -12.82 -4.17
N ASN A 53 -2.96 -13.86 -4.41
CA ASN A 53 -1.62 -13.99 -3.84
C ASN A 53 -0.58 -13.31 -4.72
N CYS A 54 -0.65 -13.49 -6.04
CA CYS A 54 0.22 -12.81 -6.99
C CYS A 54 0.13 -11.30 -6.81
N MET A 55 -1.07 -10.73 -6.67
CA MET A 55 -1.22 -9.29 -6.41
C MET A 55 -0.55 -8.85 -5.11
N LEU A 56 -0.61 -9.66 -4.04
CA LEU A 56 0.05 -9.33 -2.76
C LEU A 56 1.57 -9.51 -2.82
N LEU A 57 2.05 -10.56 -3.49
CA LEU A 57 3.48 -10.76 -3.69
C LEU A 57 4.06 -9.64 -4.55
N MET A 58 3.36 -9.26 -5.62
CA MET A 58 3.76 -8.12 -6.46
C MET A 58 3.71 -6.81 -5.70
N LEU A 59 2.72 -6.58 -4.84
CA LEU A 59 2.69 -5.43 -3.93
C LEU A 59 3.96 -5.36 -3.07
N LEU A 60 4.34 -6.47 -2.42
CA LEU A 60 5.51 -6.54 -1.55
C LEU A 60 6.83 -6.42 -2.33
N VAL A 61 6.90 -6.99 -3.54
CA VAL A 61 8.07 -6.82 -4.43
C VAL A 61 8.22 -5.36 -4.84
N SER A 62 7.13 -4.70 -5.26
CA SER A 62 7.13 -3.28 -5.62
C SER A 62 7.47 -2.39 -4.42
N GLN A 63 7.01 -2.74 -3.22
CA GLN A 63 7.39 -2.06 -1.98
C GLN A 63 8.89 -2.16 -1.70
N CYS A 64 9.46 -3.36 -1.78
CA CYS A 64 10.90 -3.55 -1.58
C CYS A 64 11.70 -2.77 -2.63
N ALA A 65 11.29 -2.86 -3.89
CA ALA A 65 11.93 -2.13 -4.99
C ALA A 65 11.87 -0.61 -4.76
N TYR A 66 10.72 -0.08 -4.35
CA TYR A 66 10.55 1.34 -4.01
C TYR A 66 11.51 1.76 -2.90
N LEU A 67 11.47 1.12 -1.73
CA LEU A 67 12.31 1.52 -0.59
C LEU A 67 13.82 1.40 -0.89
N ILE A 68 14.24 0.35 -1.60
CA ILE A 68 15.64 0.18 -2.00
C ILE A 68 16.05 1.28 -2.98
N THR A 69 15.25 1.54 -4.01
CA THR A 69 15.60 2.54 -5.02
C THR A 69 15.49 3.96 -4.50
N HIS A 70 14.58 4.25 -3.57
CA HIS A 70 14.46 5.52 -2.89
C HIS A 70 15.69 5.81 -2.01
N SER A 71 16.14 4.84 -1.21
CA SER A 71 17.35 5.01 -0.39
C SER A 71 18.60 5.21 -1.25
N LEU A 72 18.72 4.49 -2.38
CA LEU A 72 19.81 4.69 -3.34
C LEU A 72 19.74 6.05 -4.04
N TYR A 73 18.54 6.51 -4.39
CA TYR A 73 18.34 7.82 -5.01
C TYR A 73 18.81 8.94 -4.08
N ILE A 74 18.41 8.91 -2.80
CA ILE A 74 18.85 9.87 -1.79
C ILE A 74 20.36 9.77 -1.53
N SER A 75 20.99 8.63 -1.74
CA SER A 75 22.43 8.42 -1.47
C SER A 75 23.36 8.96 -2.57
N ILE A 76 22.86 9.20 -3.79
CA ILE A 76 23.70 9.50 -4.96
C ILE A 76 23.54 10.98 -5.36
N PRO A 77 24.62 11.68 -5.79
CA PRO A 77 24.51 13.06 -6.25
C PRO A 77 23.45 13.26 -7.34
N MET A 78 22.61 14.28 -7.14
CA MET A 78 21.37 14.52 -7.89
C MET A 78 21.54 14.78 -9.40
N TRP A 79 22.74 15.10 -9.86
CA TRP A 79 23.03 15.45 -11.26
C TRP A 79 23.79 14.35 -12.02
N SER A 80 23.93 13.16 -11.43
CA SER A 80 24.56 12.02 -12.10
C SER A 80 23.57 11.33 -13.05
N ALA A 81 24.04 10.78 -14.18
CA ALA A 81 23.19 9.98 -15.08
C ALA A 81 22.56 8.76 -14.36
N ALA A 82 23.24 8.25 -13.32
CA ALA A 82 22.72 7.20 -12.45
C ALA A 82 21.48 7.66 -11.64
N SER A 83 21.44 8.93 -11.19
CA SER A 83 20.31 9.47 -10.43
C SER A 83 19.02 9.51 -11.24
N VAL A 84 19.10 9.84 -12.54
CA VAL A 84 17.92 9.89 -13.44
C VAL A 84 17.33 8.49 -13.61
N GLY A 85 18.19 7.49 -13.88
CA GLY A 85 17.75 6.10 -13.99
C GLY A 85 17.10 5.59 -12.70
N LEU A 86 17.71 5.88 -11.54
CA LEU A 86 17.14 5.51 -10.24
C LEU A 86 15.82 6.21 -9.95
N ASN A 87 15.67 7.49 -10.30
CA ASN A 87 14.42 8.22 -10.12
C ASN A 87 13.28 7.60 -10.94
N ILE A 88 13.56 7.18 -12.19
CA ILE A 88 12.59 6.47 -13.03
C ILE A 88 12.17 5.14 -12.39
N VAL A 89 13.13 4.33 -11.94
CA VAL A 89 12.83 3.04 -11.30
C VAL A 89 12.05 3.23 -9.99
N ASN A 90 12.41 4.25 -9.20
CA ASN A 90 11.71 4.63 -7.98
C ASN A 90 10.25 4.99 -8.26
N ALA A 91 10.01 5.87 -9.25
CA ALA A 91 8.67 6.28 -9.66
C ALA A 91 7.83 5.10 -10.17
N ILE A 92 8.41 4.20 -10.99
CA ILE A 92 7.73 2.98 -11.45
C ILE A 92 7.38 2.08 -10.26
N SER A 93 8.33 1.87 -9.34
CA SER A 93 8.14 0.98 -8.19
C SER A 93 7.05 1.50 -7.26
N PHE A 94 7.02 2.82 -7.00
CA PHE A 94 5.97 3.47 -6.23
C PHE A 94 4.59 3.36 -6.90
N ALA A 95 4.51 3.64 -8.21
CA ALA A 95 3.27 3.53 -8.96
C ALA A 95 2.72 2.09 -8.94
N LEU A 96 3.59 1.09 -9.18
CA LEU A 96 3.21 -0.31 -9.12
C LEU A 96 2.78 -0.73 -7.72
N TRP A 97 3.48 -0.28 -6.67
CA TRP A 97 3.09 -0.52 -5.29
C TRP A 97 1.66 -0.04 -5.04
N LEU A 98 1.34 1.20 -5.42
CA LEU A 98 0.03 1.79 -5.21
C LEU A 98 -1.07 1.10 -6.04
N ILE A 99 -0.77 0.70 -7.28
CA ILE A 99 -1.70 -0.06 -8.14
C ILE A 99 -1.99 -1.44 -7.55
N PHE A 100 -0.95 -2.19 -7.15
CA PHE A 100 -1.13 -3.51 -6.55
C PHE A 100 -1.82 -3.42 -5.20
N TYR A 101 -1.62 -2.33 -4.46
CA TYR A 101 -2.36 -2.04 -3.24
C TYR A 101 -3.86 -1.93 -3.51
N LEU A 102 -4.26 -1.02 -4.40
CA LEU A 102 -5.67 -0.79 -4.74
C LEU A 102 -6.31 -2.05 -5.32
N CYS A 103 -5.63 -2.73 -6.25
CA CYS A 103 -6.13 -3.96 -6.86
C CYS A 103 -6.28 -5.09 -5.83
N SER A 104 -5.28 -5.30 -4.97
CA SER A 104 -5.31 -6.33 -3.92
C SER A 104 -6.44 -6.07 -2.91
N SER A 105 -6.58 -4.82 -2.45
CA SER A 105 -7.66 -4.38 -1.57
C SER A 105 -9.03 -4.61 -2.21
N TRP A 106 -9.21 -4.23 -3.48
CA TRP A 106 -10.45 -4.47 -4.21
C TRP A 106 -10.77 -5.96 -4.35
N THR A 107 -9.85 -6.79 -4.85
CA THR A 107 -10.11 -8.21 -5.11
C THR A 107 -10.42 -9.00 -3.84
N ARG A 108 -9.88 -8.60 -2.70
CA ARG A 108 -10.13 -9.26 -1.41
C ARG A 108 -11.48 -8.88 -0.82
N SER A 109 -11.90 -7.65 -1.04
CA SER A 109 -13.04 -7.07 -0.34
C SER A 109 -14.29 -6.93 -1.20
N TYR A 110 -14.18 -7.22 -2.50
CA TYR A 110 -15.29 -7.21 -3.43
C TYR A 110 -16.50 -8.03 -2.94
N GLU A 111 -16.27 -9.22 -2.38
CA GLU A 111 -17.34 -10.07 -1.84
C GLU A 111 -18.04 -9.41 -0.64
N VAL A 112 -17.30 -8.70 0.22
CA VAL A 112 -17.86 -7.90 1.31
C VAL A 112 -18.69 -6.75 0.74
N PHE A 113 -18.15 -6.02 -0.24
CA PHE A 113 -18.82 -4.87 -0.84
C PHE A 113 -20.12 -5.24 -1.57
N GLN A 114 -20.20 -6.44 -2.17
CA GLN A 114 -21.43 -6.96 -2.75
C GLN A 114 -22.55 -7.16 -1.73
N THR A 115 -22.22 -7.39 -0.46
CA THR A 115 -23.22 -7.54 0.61
C THR A 115 -23.69 -6.21 1.20
N THR A 116 -22.87 -5.16 1.10
CA THR A 116 -23.12 -3.87 1.77
C THR A 116 -23.50 -2.73 0.82
N SER A 117 -23.24 -2.87 -0.49
CA SER A 117 -23.42 -1.82 -1.49
C SER A 117 -24.26 -2.28 -2.68
N SER A 118 -24.89 -1.33 -3.38
CA SER A 118 -25.63 -1.61 -4.61
C SER A 118 -24.70 -1.83 -5.81
N VAL A 119 -25.18 -2.57 -6.81
CA VAL A 119 -24.42 -2.88 -8.05
C VAL A 119 -23.96 -1.61 -8.77
N ILE A 120 -24.78 -0.55 -8.76
CA ILE A 120 -24.45 0.73 -9.41
C ILE A 120 -23.24 1.37 -8.72
N VAL A 121 -23.24 1.43 -7.38
CA VAL A 121 -22.13 1.98 -6.61
C VAL A 121 -20.84 1.20 -6.87
N LEU A 122 -20.90 -0.14 -6.92
CA LEU A 122 -19.73 -0.97 -7.23
C LEU A 122 -19.17 -0.71 -8.63
N LYS A 123 -20.03 -0.45 -9.62
CA LYS A 123 -19.58 -0.09 -10.98
C LYS A 123 -18.85 1.26 -10.97
N ILE A 124 -19.41 2.27 -10.30
CA ILE A 124 -18.79 3.60 -10.18
C ILE A 124 -17.43 3.50 -9.50
N VAL A 125 -17.35 2.80 -8.37
CA VAL A 125 -16.09 2.63 -7.62
C VAL A 125 -15.05 1.86 -8.44
N ARG A 126 -15.47 0.85 -9.22
CA ARG A 126 -14.55 0.14 -10.12
C ARG A 126 -13.99 1.04 -11.21
N ILE A 127 -14.82 1.92 -11.78
CA ILE A 127 -14.37 2.92 -12.76
C ILE A 127 -13.36 3.87 -12.10
N LEU A 128 -13.68 4.38 -10.90
CA LEU A 128 -12.79 5.25 -10.14
C LEU A 128 -11.44 4.58 -9.83
N LEU A 129 -11.46 3.28 -9.48
CA LEU A 129 -10.25 2.49 -9.25
C LEU A 129 -9.37 2.42 -10.50
N ILE A 130 -9.96 2.15 -11.67
CA ILE A 130 -9.22 2.12 -12.94
C ILE A 130 -8.60 3.49 -13.22
N PHE A 131 -9.37 4.58 -13.10
CA PHE A 131 -8.85 5.93 -13.31
C PHE A 131 -7.74 6.29 -12.34
N THR A 132 -7.88 5.92 -11.05
CA THR A 132 -6.86 6.17 -10.04
C THR A 132 -5.56 5.43 -10.39
N CYS A 133 -5.64 4.15 -10.79
CA CYS A 133 -4.48 3.38 -11.26
C CYS A 133 -3.83 3.95 -12.53
N LEU A 134 -4.57 4.68 -13.38
CA LEU A 134 -3.98 5.35 -14.54
C LEU A 134 -3.26 6.63 -14.11
N ILE A 135 -3.86 7.42 -13.21
CA ILE A 135 -3.30 8.68 -12.71
C ILE A 135 -2.01 8.43 -11.91
N THR A 136 -1.85 7.27 -11.26
CA THR A 136 -0.61 6.92 -10.54
C THR A 136 0.62 6.82 -11.43
N PHE A 137 0.47 6.70 -12.75
CA PHE A 137 1.60 6.80 -13.70
C PHE A 137 1.95 8.24 -14.08
N GLY A 138 1.14 9.23 -13.69
CA GLY A 138 1.37 10.64 -13.99
C GLY A 138 2.76 11.17 -13.59
N PRO A 139 3.28 10.88 -12.39
CA PRO A 139 4.63 11.31 -12.00
C PRO A 139 5.72 10.71 -12.91
N LEU A 140 5.56 9.45 -13.31
CA LEU A 140 6.49 8.80 -14.26
C LEU A 140 6.46 9.50 -15.62
N ILE A 141 5.25 9.82 -16.13
CA ILE A 141 5.09 10.54 -17.39
C ILE A 141 5.77 11.91 -17.30
N ALA A 142 5.62 12.63 -16.19
CA ALA A 142 6.28 13.91 -15.96
C ALA A 142 7.82 13.79 -15.96
N VAL A 143 8.37 12.68 -15.45
CA VAL A 143 9.83 12.45 -15.43
C VAL A 143 10.40 12.12 -16.81
N VAL A 144 9.62 11.49 -17.69
CA VAL A 144 10.10 11.02 -19.01
C VAL A 144 9.97 12.10 -20.08
N ILE A 145 9.02 13.03 -19.95
CA ILE A 145 8.83 14.10 -20.94
C ILE A 145 9.87 15.22 -20.69
N PRO A 146 10.64 15.62 -21.72
CA PRO A 146 11.60 16.72 -21.59
C PRO A 146 10.86 18.07 -21.57
N ILE A 147 10.42 18.49 -20.39
CA ILE A 147 9.83 19.80 -20.10
C ILE A 147 10.83 20.59 -19.23
N ASP A 148 10.64 21.90 -19.09
CA ASP A 148 11.41 22.68 -18.12
C ASP A 148 11.24 22.15 -16.69
N PRO A 149 12.30 22.22 -15.84
CA PRO A 149 12.29 21.64 -14.49
C PRO A 149 11.14 22.13 -13.60
N ASP A 150 10.77 23.40 -13.70
CA ASP A 150 9.69 24.00 -12.90
C ASP A 150 8.33 23.40 -13.29
N SER A 151 8.05 23.31 -14.59
CA SER A 151 6.83 22.67 -15.08
C SER A 151 6.80 21.17 -14.79
N GLN A 152 7.96 20.49 -14.79
CA GLN A 152 8.09 19.09 -14.42
C GLN A 152 7.71 18.87 -12.94
N GLU A 153 8.19 19.71 -12.03
CA GLU A 153 7.86 19.64 -10.60
C GLU A 153 6.37 19.88 -10.35
N VAL A 154 5.79 20.89 -11.00
CA VAL A 154 4.36 21.18 -10.91
C VAL A 154 3.51 20.02 -11.43
N ALA A 155 3.88 19.45 -12.59
CA ALA A 155 3.17 18.31 -13.17
C ALA A 155 3.24 17.06 -12.29
N ALA A 156 4.43 16.73 -11.78
CA ALA A 156 4.63 15.59 -10.89
C ALA A 156 3.87 15.74 -9.58
N THR A 157 3.93 16.93 -8.97
CA THR A 157 3.19 17.25 -7.73
C THR A 157 1.69 17.17 -7.94
N THR A 158 1.18 17.75 -9.03
CA THR A 158 -0.24 17.69 -9.37
C THR A 158 -0.72 16.25 -9.57
N ALA A 159 0.06 15.44 -10.28
CA ALA A 159 -0.26 14.03 -10.49
C ALA A 159 -0.28 13.24 -9.16
N ASN A 160 0.69 13.48 -8.27
CA ASN A 160 0.73 12.87 -6.94
C ASN A 160 -0.50 13.25 -6.09
N VAL A 161 -0.90 14.53 -6.11
CA VAL A 161 -2.08 15.01 -5.38
C VAL A 161 -3.36 14.37 -5.92
N LEU A 162 -3.52 14.29 -7.25
CA LEU A 162 -4.68 13.65 -7.88
C LEU A 162 -4.74 12.14 -7.59
N ALA A 163 -3.60 11.45 -7.66
CA ALA A 163 -3.50 10.05 -7.28
C ALA A 163 -3.87 9.84 -5.80
N GLY A 164 -3.32 10.67 -4.90
CA GLY A 164 -3.62 10.64 -3.47
C GLY A 164 -5.10 10.87 -3.17
N ALA A 165 -5.74 11.83 -3.85
CA ALA A 165 -7.18 12.08 -3.73
C ALA A 165 -8.02 10.87 -4.19
N GLY A 166 -7.65 10.25 -5.31
CA GLY A 166 -8.32 9.04 -5.80
C GLY A 166 -8.22 7.89 -4.81
N VAL A 167 -7.02 7.64 -4.27
CA VAL A 167 -6.79 6.60 -3.25
C VAL A 167 -7.59 6.89 -1.98
N PHE A 168 -7.60 8.15 -1.51
CA PHE A 168 -8.36 8.55 -0.35
C PHE A 168 -9.86 8.27 -0.48
N ILE A 169 -10.46 8.60 -1.64
CA ILE A 169 -11.88 8.34 -1.91
C ILE A 169 -12.15 6.83 -1.91
N LEU A 170 -11.29 6.04 -2.54
CA LEU A 170 -11.41 4.57 -2.59
C LEU A 170 -11.29 3.96 -1.19
N ASP A 171 -10.31 4.37 -0.40
CA ASP A 171 -10.12 3.84 0.95
C ASP A 171 -11.22 4.27 1.91
N THR A 172 -11.73 5.49 1.78
CA THR A 172 -12.90 5.92 2.53
C THR A 172 -14.10 5.02 2.20
N PHE A 173 -14.30 4.71 0.92
CA PHE A 173 -15.33 3.75 0.51
C PHE A 173 -15.08 2.35 1.09
N PHE A 174 -13.84 1.85 1.08
CA PHE A 174 -13.49 0.55 1.66
C PHE A 174 -13.77 0.53 3.17
N ALA A 175 -13.23 1.49 3.92
CA ALA A 175 -13.41 1.64 5.36
C ALA A 175 -14.89 1.73 5.77
N VAL A 176 -15.69 2.54 5.07
CA VAL A 176 -17.12 2.66 5.35
C VAL A 176 -17.84 1.34 5.12
N ASN A 177 -17.54 0.61 4.04
CA ASN A 177 -18.16 -0.69 3.80
C ASN A 177 -17.71 -1.75 4.81
N TYR A 178 -16.44 -1.72 5.22
CA TYR A 178 -15.95 -2.58 6.28
C TYR A 178 -16.69 -2.33 7.60
N LEU A 179 -16.82 -1.07 8.01
CA LEU A 179 -17.58 -0.71 9.21
C LEU A 179 -19.04 -1.15 9.10
N LYS A 180 -19.71 -0.87 7.97
CA LYS A 180 -21.08 -1.34 7.72
C LYS A 180 -21.22 -2.85 7.88
N TYR A 181 -20.28 -3.61 7.32
CA TYR A 181 -20.27 -5.06 7.42
C TYR A 181 -20.11 -5.53 8.87
N ILE A 182 -19.14 -4.98 9.61
CA ILE A 182 -18.94 -5.28 11.04
C ILE A 182 -20.22 -5.03 11.81
N PHE A 183 -20.83 -3.84 11.69
CA PHE A 183 -22.03 -3.50 12.45
C PHE A 183 -23.24 -4.39 12.08
N GLN A 184 -23.47 -4.65 10.80
CA GLN A 184 -24.54 -5.55 10.36
C GLN A 184 -24.35 -6.96 10.94
N LYS A 185 -23.12 -7.48 10.94
CA LYS A 185 -22.84 -8.82 11.49
C LYS A 185 -22.81 -8.88 12.99
N THR A 186 -22.39 -7.84 13.71
CA THR A 186 -22.54 -7.79 15.17
C THR A 186 -24.02 -7.94 15.55
N VAL A 187 -24.95 -7.36 14.78
CA VAL A 187 -26.39 -7.51 15.01
C VAL A 187 -26.92 -8.90 14.64
N ASP A 188 -26.43 -9.49 13.54
CA ASP A 188 -26.86 -10.82 13.07
C ASP A 188 -26.32 -11.97 13.95
N THR A 189 -25.09 -11.86 14.45
CA THR A 189 -24.41 -12.92 15.23
C THR A 189 -25.02 -13.08 16.63
N VAL A 190 -25.67 -12.04 17.15
CA VAL A 190 -26.48 -12.11 18.37
C VAL A 190 -27.76 -12.94 18.16
N LYS A 191 -28.19 -13.17 16.91
CA LYS A 191 -29.49 -13.78 16.60
C LYS A 191 -29.42 -15.22 16.05
N LEU A 192 -28.29 -15.70 15.54
CA LEU A 192 -28.23 -16.98 14.82
C LEU A 192 -27.01 -17.82 15.23
N ARG A 193 -27.21 -18.64 16.26
CA ARG A 193 -26.28 -19.66 16.75
C ARG A 193 -26.57 -20.99 16.02
N ASN A 194 -26.18 -21.11 14.74
CA ASN A 194 -26.25 -22.38 14.00
C ASN A 194 -24.96 -22.61 13.19
N ASP A 195 -24.43 -23.83 13.28
CA ASP A 195 -23.00 -24.18 13.14
C ASP A 195 -22.38 -24.06 11.73
N TYR A 196 -23.18 -23.81 10.68
CA TYR A 196 -22.65 -23.72 9.30
C TYR A 196 -22.41 -22.28 8.79
N LYS A 197 -22.99 -21.25 9.43
CA LYS A 197 -22.76 -19.84 9.04
C LYS A 197 -21.48 -19.23 9.65
N ILE A 198 -20.91 -19.90 10.65
CA ILE A 198 -19.78 -19.38 11.46
C ILE A 198 -18.54 -19.13 10.59
N LEU A 199 -18.25 -20.00 9.62
CA LEU A 199 -16.98 -19.93 8.89
C LEU A 199 -16.93 -18.84 7.82
N ALA A 200 -18.04 -18.57 7.13
CA ALA A 200 -18.15 -17.42 6.23
C ALA A 200 -18.08 -16.11 7.02
N ILE A 201 -18.67 -16.09 8.23
CA ILE A 201 -18.61 -14.95 9.14
C ILE A 201 -17.16 -14.72 9.59
N ASP A 202 -16.44 -15.76 10.04
CA ASP A 202 -15.04 -15.64 10.48
C ASP A 202 -14.13 -15.11 9.36
N LEU A 203 -14.32 -15.61 8.13
CA LEU A 203 -13.56 -15.15 6.96
C LEU A 203 -13.79 -13.65 6.70
N PHE A 204 -15.05 -13.22 6.68
CA PHE A 204 -15.37 -11.83 6.43
C PHE A 204 -14.98 -10.92 7.60
N VAL A 205 -15.05 -11.38 8.85
CA VAL A 205 -14.55 -10.63 10.02
C VAL A 205 -13.05 -10.39 9.90
N ILE A 206 -12.26 -11.41 9.55
CA ILE A 206 -10.82 -11.25 9.30
C ILE A 206 -10.58 -10.22 8.19
N ILE A 207 -11.24 -10.36 7.04
CA ILE A 207 -11.08 -9.41 5.92
C ILE A 207 -11.42 -7.99 6.35
N THR A 208 -12.48 -7.83 7.13
CA THR A 208 -13.00 -6.53 7.49
C THR A 208 -12.15 -5.82 8.55
N GLN A 209 -11.66 -6.56 9.56
CA GLN A 209 -10.80 -6.00 10.60
C GLN A 209 -9.45 -5.53 10.04
N TYR A 210 -8.76 -6.39 9.30
CA TYR A 210 -7.46 -6.06 8.74
C TYR A 210 -7.57 -5.10 7.54
N GLY A 211 -8.66 -5.20 6.76
CA GLY A 211 -8.99 -4.23 5.72
C GLY A 211 -9.21 -2.82 6.29
N LEU A 212 -9.93 -2.70 7.40
CA LEU A 212 -10.12 -1.42 8.09
C LEU A 212 -8.81 -0.85 8.63
N MET A 213 -7.97 -1.69 9.28
CA MET A 213 -6.65 -1.28 9.74
C MET A 213 -5.80 -0.73 8.60
N CYS A 214 -5.85 -1.39 7.44
CA CYS A 214 -5.13 -0.99 6.25
C CYS A 214 -5.61 0.36 5.69
N SER A 215 -6.93 0.57 5.56
CA SER A 215 -7.48 1.86 5.11
C SER A 215 -7.22 3.00 6.11
N LEU A 216 -7.20 2.72 7.42
CA LEU A 216 -6.80 3.70 8.44
C LEU A 216 -5.31 4.05 8.35
N ALA A 217 -4.45 3.05 8.16
CA ALA A 217 -3.02 3.28 7.95
C ALA A 217 -2.77 4.14 6.71
N MET A 218 -3.52 3.90 5.61
CA MET A 218 -3.42 4.71 4.41
C MET A 218 -3.91 6.16 4.61
N ALA A 219 -4.99 6.36 5.36
CA ALA A 219 -5.47 7.69 5.72
C ALA A 219 -4.45 8.47 6.56
N ILE A 220 -3.82 7.82 7.54
CA ILE A 220 -2.74 8.42 8.35
C ILE A 220 -1.53 8.74 7.46
N SER A 221 -1.13 7.81 6.58
CA SER A 221 -0.05 8.01 5.62
C SER A 221 -0.28 9.22 4.73
N LEU A 222 -1.50 9.42 4.24
CA LEU A 222 -1.85 10.59 3.43
C LEU A 222 -1.72 11.90 4.23
N GLY A 223 -2.15 11.90 5.49
CA GLY A 223 -1.98 13.05 6.37
C GLY A 223 -0.51 13.42 6.58
N ILE A 224 0.34 12.41 6.80
CA ILE A 224 1.80 12.57 6.90
C ILE A 224 2.38 13.11 5.59
N TYR A 225 1.96 12.56 4.45
CA TYR A 225 2.41 13.00 3.13
C TYR A 225 2.01 14.46 2.83
N ILE A 226 0.79 14.88 3.18
CA ILE A 226 0.37 16.28 3.04
C ILE A 226 1.24 17.19 3.93
N ALA A 227 1.50 16.79 5.18
CA ALA A 227 2.39 17.54 6.06
C ALA A 227 3.81 17.64 5.47
N PHE A 228 4.33 16.55 4.90
CA PHE A 228 5.59 16.52 4.18
C PHE A 228 5.61 17.53 3.02
N LEU A 229 4.58 17.53 2.17
CA LEU A 229 4.46 18.47 1.05
C LEU A 229 4.46 19.93 1.52
N VAL A 230 3.74 20.25 2.59
CA VAL A 230 3.67 21.60 3.16
C VAL A 230 5.03 22.06 3.71
N VAL A 231 5.74 21.16 4.41
CA VAL A 231 7.09 21.47 4.93
C VAL A 231 8.09 21.63 3.79
N ALA A 232 8.00 20.79 2.76
CA ALA A 232 8.85 20.88 1.59
C ALA A 232 8.58 22.15 0.76
N SER A 233 7.34 22.63 0.67
CA SER A 233 7.02 23.88 -0.06
C SER A 233 7.48 25.16 0.67
N ASN A 234 7.68 25.10 1.99
CA ASN A 234 8.19 26.22 2.76
C ASN A 234 9.73 26.21 2.71
N ASP A 235 10.32 27.20 2.02
CA ASP A 235 11.75 27.27 1.69
C ASP A 235 12.68 27.68 2.85
N SER A 236 12.23 27.51 4.09
CA SER A 236 13.03 27.78 5.28
C SER A 236 13.99 26.61 5.55
N GLN A 237 15.31 26.84 5.44
CA GLN A 237 16.34 25.88 5.87
C GLN A 237 16.20 25.46 7.34
N GLU A 238 15.52 26.24 8.17
CA GLU A 238 15.31 25.98 9.61
C GLU A 238 14.52 24.69 9.91
N ASN A 239 13.88 24.05 8.93
CA ASN A 239 13.01 22.88 9.16
C ASN A 239 13.55 21.55 8.59
N LEU A 240 14.87 21.45 8.34
CA LEU A 240 15.47 20.23 7.76
C LEU A 240 15.22 18.97 8.62
N THR A 241 15.23 19.11 9.96
CA THR A 241 14.90 17.99 10.87
C THR A 241 13.46 17.51 10.68
N LEU A 242 12.49 18.43 10.60
CA LEU A 242 11.09 18.09 10.40
C LEU A 242 10.86 17.46 9.02
N TYR A 243 11.52 17.98 7.98
CA TYR A 243 11.52 17.40 6.64
C TYR A 243 11.99 15.94 6.67
N THR A 244 13.15 15.66 7.26
CA THR A 244 13.72 14.31 7.35
C THR A 244 12.81 13.36 8.13
N ARG A 245 12.23 13.81 9.26
CA ARG A 245 11.30 13.01 10.06
C ARG A 245 10.03 12.66 9.30
N LEU A 246 9.47 13.61 8.55
CA LEU A 246 8.27 13.39 7.75
C LEU A 246 8.55 12.46 6.57
N LEU A 247 9.70 12.61 5.90
CA LEU A 247 10.16 11.69 4.85
C LEU A 247 10.26 10.26 5.38
N GLN A 248 10.98 10.06 6.49
CA GLN A 248 11.05 8.77 7.18
C GLN A 248 9.65 8.22 7.51
N ALA A 249 8.76 9.05 8.05
CA ALA A 249 7.41 8.62 8.40
C ALA A 249 6.57 8.19 7.18
N VAL A 250 6.76 8.81 6.01
CA VAL A 250 6.15 8.37 4.73
C VAL A 250 6.71 7.02 4.29
N ASP A 251 8.02 6.78 4.38
CA ASP A 251 8.58 5.47 4.01
C ASP A 251 8.17 4.37 5.00
N TRP A 252 8.09 4.68 6.29
CA TRP A 252 7.58 3.75 7.31
C TRP A 252 6.10 3.41 7.11
N SER A 253 5.28 4.36 6.67
CA SER A 253 3.84 4.11 6.48
C SER A 253 3.59 3.10 5.36
N VAL A 254 4.42 3.08 4.31
CA VAL A 254 4.36 2.06 3.23
C VAL A 254 4.38 0.64 3.81
N PHE A 255 5.27 0.37 4.77
CA PHE A 255 5.32 -0.91 5.48
C PHE A 255 4.10 -1.16 6.37
N PHE A 256 3.66 -0.15 7.13
CA PHE A 256 2.48 -0.31 7.98
C PHE A 256 1.17 -0.51 7.21
N ILE A 257 1.11 -0.12 5.93
CA ILE A 257 -0.04 -0.39 5.05
C ILE A 257 -0.04 -1.85 4.58
N SER A 258 1.12 -2.43 4.21
CA SER A 258 1.22 -3.82 3.74
C SER A 258 1.06 -4.85 4.87
N PHE A 259 1.57 -4.53 6.06
CA PHE A 259 1.65 -5.45 7.18
C PHE A 259 0.29 -6.08 7.59
N PRO A 260 -0.80 -5.31 7.75
CA PRO A 260 -2.13 -5.87 7.98
C PRO A 260 -2.60 -6.80 6.86
N LEU A 261 -2.25 -6.52 5.60
CA LEU A 261 -2.65 -7.34 4.45
C LEU A 261 -1.94 -8.70 4.44
N VAL A 262 -0.70 -8.76 4.93
CA VAL A 262 0.05 -10.00 5.10
C VAL A 262 -0.49 -10.81 6.26
N ILE A 263 -0.71 -10.20 7.43
CA ILE A 263 -1.33 -10.88 8.57
C ILE A 263 -2.71 -11.43 8.19
N MET A 264 -3.53 -10.62 7.51
CA MET A 264 -4.83 -11.04 7.01
C MET A 264 -4.69 -12.30 6.15
N LYS A 265 -3.73 -12.33 5.22
CA LYS A 265 -3.53 -13.48 4.34
C LYS A 265 -3.12 -14.73 5.13
N ILE A 266 -2.19 -14.59 6.08
CA ILE A 266 -1.76 -15.70 6.94
C ILE A 266 -2.96 -16.26 7.72
N LYS A 267 -3.74 -15.40 8.38
CA LYS A 267 -4.93 -15.79 9.14
C LYS A 267 -5.97 -16.50 8.27
N LEU A 268 -6.23 -16.00 7.06
CA LEU A 268 -7.17 -16.62 6.12
C LEU A 268 -6.72 -18.02 5.67
N VAL A 269 -5.44 -18.22 5.41
CA VAL A 269 -4.90 -19.54 5.04
C VAL A 269 -4.94 -20.50 6.22
N MET A 270 -4.57 -20.06 7.42
CA MET A 270 -4.67 -20.88 8.64
C MET A 270 -6.11 -21.30 8.92
N LEU A 271 -7.09 -20.41 8.74
CA LEU A 271 -8.50 -20.73 8.92
C LEU A 271 -8.96 -21.81 7.92
N ARG A 272 -8.56 -21.70 6.65
CA ARG A 272 -8.86 -22.73 5.63
C ARG A 272 -8.21 -24.07 5.94
N LYS A 273 -6.95 -24.08 6.37
CA LYS A 273 -6.25 -25.31 6.75
C LYS A 273 -6.96 -26.05 7.89
N LYS A 274 -7.30 -25.32 8.96
CA LYS A 274 -8.06 -25.87 10.09
C LYS A 274 -9.41 -26.46 9.68
N LYS A 275 -10.04 -25.90 8.64
CA LYS A 275 -11.29 -26.43 8.09
C LYS A 275 -11.05 -27.78 7.41
N ASN A 276 -10.08 -27.84 6.50
CA ASN A 276 -9.79 -29.06 5.74
C ASN A 276 -9.39 -30.23 6.66
N GLU A 277 -8.69 -29.95 7.77
CA GLU A 277 -8.34 -30.95 8.78
C GLU A 277 -9.57 -31.50 9.54
N LYS A 278 -10.62 -30.69 9.74
CA LYS A 278 -11.86 -31.13 10.40
C LYS A 278 -12.81 -31.92 9.48
N GLU A 279 -12.71 -31.69 8.17
CA GLU A 279 -13.56 -32.34 7.16
C GLU A 279 -12.93 -33.62 6.58
N ALA A 280 -11.66 -33.91 6.90
CA ALA A 280 -11.02 -35.16 6.54
C ALA A 280 -11.65 -36.32 7.34
N PRO A 281 -12.26 -37.33 6.69
CA PRO A 281 -12.80 -38.48 7.39
C PRO A 281 -11.66 -39.26 8.07
N SER A 282 -11.78 -39.44 9.38
CA SER A 282 -10.95 -40.35 10.18
C SER A 282 -11.24 -41.81 9.82
#